data_AF-A0A1F0UEJ4-F1
#
_entry.id   AF-A0A1F0UEJ4-F1
#
_cell.length_a   1.000
_cell.length_b   1.000
_cell.length_c   1.000
_cell.angle_alpha   90.00
_cell.angle_beta   90.00
_cell.angle_gamma   90.00
#
_symmetry.space_group_name_H-M   'P 1'
#
loop_
_entity.id
_entity.type
_entity.pdbx_description
1 polymer ?
#
loop_
_entity_poly.entity_id
_entity_poly.type
_entity_poly.pdbx_seq_one_letter_code
_entity_poly.pdbx_strand_id
1 'polypeptide(L)'
;MSMKHDVLIELLDVFSNSRIQIDRILFEYEEEIQKFIIEVRNTQDSSPIYSLFKIQNDLSLLVYKYNYPLSNFLYNFIYEFDRQDDESVTYLVDKIVNNEGFLID
;
A
#
# COMPACT_ATOMS: atom_id res chain seq x y z
N MET A 1 -23.18 11.77 33.38
CA MET A 1 -21.91 11.83 32.65
C MET A 1 -21.76 13.23 32.05
N SER A 2 -20.55 13.70 31.77
CA SER A 2 -20.35 15.03 31.16
C SER A 2 -20.70 14.95 29.68
N MET A 3 -21.46 15.92 29.15
CA MET A 3 -21.79 15.98 27.70
C MET A 3 -20.53 15.93 26.81
N LYS A 4 -19.40 16.48 27.28
CA LYS A 4 -18.11 16.40 26.57
C LYS A 4 -17.54 14.98 26.53
N HIS A 5 -17.74 14.22 27.60
CA HIS A 5 -17.31 12.83 27.68
C HIS A 5 -18.12 11.97 26.70
N ASP A 6 -19.44 12.15 26.65
CA ASP A 6 -20.32 11.33 25.81
C ASP A 6 -20.03 11.56 24.31
N VAL A 7 -19.86 12.82 23.89
CA VAL A 7 -19.43 13.16 22.52
C VAL A 7 -18.06 12.57 22.18
N LEU A 8 -17.12 12.55 23.14
CA LEU A 8 -15.79 11.98 22.92
C LEU A 8 -15.87 10.47 22.67
N ILE A 9 -16.69 9.76 23.44
CA ILE A 9 -16.90 8.32 23.26
C ILE A 9 -17.51 8.02 21.89
N GLU A 10 -18.54 8.76 21.48
CA GLU A 10 -19.16 8.57 20.16
C GLU A 10 -18.16 8.78 19.01
N LEU A 11 -17.32 9.83 19.09
CA LEU A 11 -16.28 10.07 18.09
C LEU A 11 -15.21 8.96 18.07
N LEU A 12 -14.83 8.43 19.23
CA LEU A 12 -13.87 7.33 19.33
C LEU A 12 -14.45 6.03 18.80
N ASP A 13 -15.74 5.76 19.00
CA ASP A 13 -16.41 4.58 18.45
C ASP A 13 -16.46 4.64 16.91
N VAL A 14 -16.80 5.80 16.34
CA VAL A 14 -16.76 6.01 14.89
C VAL A 14 -15.33 5.82 14.37
N PHE A 15 -14.35 6.48 15.00
CA PHE A 15 -12.95 6.37 14.60
C PHE A 15 -12.44 4.93 14.65
N SER A 16 -12.73 4.20 15.73
CA SER A 16 -12.29 2.81 15.91
C SER A 16 -12.87 1.90 14.83
N ASN A 17 -14.17 2.03 14.55
CA ASN A 17 -14.84 1.24 13.51
C ASN A 17 -14.32 1.58 12.10
N SER A 18 -14.09 2.87 11.81
CA SER A 18 -13.50 3.29 10.55
C SER A 18 -12.06 2.78 10.41
N ARG A 19 -11.27 2.84 11.47
CA ARG A 19 -9.89 2.34 11.46
C ARG A 19 -9.82 0.86 11.15
N ILE A 20 -10.65 0.04 11.80
CA ILE A 20 -10.72 -1.42 11.53
C ILE A 20 -11.05 -1.69 10.05
N GLN A 21 -11.95 -0.90 9.47
CA GLN A 21 -12.29 -1.05 8.05
C GLN A 21 -11.13 -0.65 7.13
N ILE A 22 -10.45 0.46 7.43
CA ILE A 22 -9.26 0.88 6.68
C ILE A 22 -8.18 -0.19 6.77
N ASP A 23 -7.86 -0.68 7.96
CA ASP A 23 -6.82 -1.69 8.18
C ASP A 23 -7.10 -2.98 7.38
N ARG A 24 -8.38 -3.39 7.27
CA ARG A 24 -8.78 -4.54 6.43
C ARG A 24 -8.55 -4.30 4.95
N ILE A 25 -8.95 -3.13 4.45
CA ILE A 25 -8.75 -2.76 3.03
C ILE A 25 -7.25 -2.68 2.72
N LEU A 26 -6.45 -2.12 3.63
CA LEU A 26 -5.00 -2.05 3.46
C LEU A 26 -4.38 -3.46 3.41
N PHE A 27 -4.84 -4.38 4.25
CA PHE A 27 -4.41 -5.78 4.18
C PHE A 27 -4.74 -6.44 2.84
N GLU A 28 -5.93 -6.18 2.29
CA GLU A 28 -6.31 -6.67 0.95
C GLU A 28 -5.39 -6.11 -0.14
N TYR A 29 -5.01 -4.83 -0.06
CA TYR A 29 -4.01 -4.24 -0.95
C TYR A 29 -2.63 -4.90 -0.80
N GLU A 30 -2.19 -5.23 0.42
CA GLU A 30 -0.92 -5.95 0.63
C GLU A 30 -0.94 -7.32 -0.08
N GLU A 31 -2.01 -8.09 0.07
CA GLU A 31 -2.17 -9.37 -0.61
C GLU A 31 -2.19 -9.23 -2.13
N GLU A 32 -2.83 -8.18 -2.66
CA GLU A 32 -2.87 -7.91 -4.10
C GLU A 32 -1.50 -7.52 -4.65
N ILE A 33 -0.78 -6.62 -3.96
CA ILE A 33 0.59 -6.23 -4.33
C ILE A 33 1.50 -7.46 -4.36
N GLN A 34 1.45 -8.31 -3.34
CA GLN A 34 2.25 -9.53 -3.28
C GLN A 34 1.96 -10.48 -4.45
N LYS A 35 0.68 -10.63 -4.84
CA LYS A 35 0.32 -11.44 -6.01
C LYS A 35 0.96 -10.92 -7.30
N PHE A 36 0.92 -9.62 -7.54
CA PHE A 36 1.55 -9.03 -8.72
C PHE A 36 3.07 -9.13 -8.68
N ILE A 37 3.72 -8.94 -7.53
CA ILE A 37 5.17 -9.12 -7.38
C ILE A 37 5.56 -10.58 -7.71
N ILE A 38 4.82 -11.56 -7.20
CA ILE A 38 5.03 -12.98 -7.51
C ILE A 38 4.82 -13.26 -9.00
N GLU A 39 3.79 -12.65 -9.61
CA GLU A 39 3.52 -12.77 -11.04
C GLU A 39 4.70 -12.27 -11.86
N VAL A 40 5.18 -11.04 -11.63
CA VAL A 40 6.36 -10.48 -12.30
C VAL A 40 7.58 -11.38 -12.11
N ARG A 41 7.81 -11.89 -10.88
CA ARG A 41 8.95 -12.77 -10.59
C ARG A 41 8.90 -14.07 -11.41
N ASN A 42 7.72 -14.65 -11.58
CA ASN A 42 7.56 -15.93 -12.27
C ASN A 42 7.54 -15.78 -13.81
N THR A 43 6.93 -14.71 -14.32
CA THR A 43 6.73 -14.53 -15.76
C THR A 43 7.78 -13.63 -16.41
N GLN A 44 8.44 -12.78 -15.61
CA GLN A 44 9.28 -11.66 -16.06
C GLN A 44 8.52 -10.68 -16.96
N ASP A 45 7.18 -10.72 -16.93
CA ASP A 45 6.33 -9.78 -17.64
C ASP A 45 6.27 -8.46 -16.87
N SER A 46 6.37 -7.36 -17.60
CA SER A 46 6.24 -6.01 -17.07
C SER A 46 4.79 -5.57 -16.90
N SER A 47 3.83 -6.26 -17.52
CA SER A 47 2.41 -5.86 -17.48
C SER A 47 1.84 -5.67 -16.06
N PRO A 48 2.19 -6.48 -15.03
CA PRO A 48 1.66 -6.26 -13.68
C PRO A 48 2.22 -5.00 -13.00
N ILE A 49 3.36 -4.46 -13.44
CA ILE A 49 3.93 -3.22 -12.89
C ILE A 49 2.95 -2.05 -13.06
N TYR A 50 2.20 -2.00 -14.15
CA TYR A 50 1.21 -0.95 -14.37
C TYR A 50 0.01 -1.06 -13.42
N SER A 51 -0.34 -2.27 -12.96
CA SER A 51 -1.33 -2.45 -11.91
C SER A 51 -0.78 -1.97 -10.56
N LEU A 52 0.48 -2.28 -10.26
CA LEU A 52 1.17 -1.80 -9.07
C LEU A 52 1.25 -0.26 -9.05
N PHE A 53 1.50 0.40 -10.17
CA PHE A 53 1.46 1.86 -10.27
C PHE A 53 0.08 2.45 -9.94
N LYS A 54 -1.02 1.81 -10.34
CA LYS A 54 -2.37 2.26 -9.96
C LYS A 54 -2.57 2.19 -8.45
N ILE A 55 -2.19 1.05 -7.85
CA ILE A 55 -2.27 0.86 -6.39
C ILE A 55 -1.40 1.89 -5.67
N GLN A 56 -0.19 2.16 -6.16
CA GLN A 56 0.70 3.17 -5.58
C GLN A 56 0.07 4.56 -5.60
N ASN A 57 -0.51 4.96 -6.74
CA ASN A 57 -1.19 6.25 -6.88
C ASN A 57 -2.35 6.39 -5.88
N ASP A 58 -3.17 5.34 -5.72
CA ASP A 58 -4.29 5.33 -4.79
C ASP A 58 -3.82 5.43 -3.32
N LEU A 59 -2.81 4.64 -2.93
CA LEU A 59 -2.32 4.58 -1.55
C LEU A 59 -1.44 5.79 -1.17
N SER A 60 -0.74 6.41 -2.12
CA SER A 60 0.11 7.59 -1.86
C SER A 60 -0.70 8.75 -1.24
N LEU A 61 -1.99 8.87 -1.60
CA LEU A 61 -2.90 9.86 -1.03
C LEU A 61 -3.11 9.66 0.47
N LEU A 62 -3.13 8.42 0.95
CA LEU A 62 -3.27 8.12 2.37
C LEU A 62 -2.10 8.71 3.17
N VAL A 63 -0.88 8.59 2.64
CA VAL A 63 0.33 9.12 3.26
C VAL A 63 0.39 10.65 3.13
N TYR A 64 0.35 11.18 1.91
CA TYR A 64 0.70 12.58 1.69
C TYR A 64 -0.46 13.55 1.95
N LYS A 65 -1.70 13.15 1.70
CA LYS A 65 -2.87 14.01 1.88
C LYS A 65 -3.52 13.83 3.25
N TYR A 66 -3.66 12.58 3.69
CA TYR A 66 -4.38 12.26 4.93
C TYR A 66 -3.45 11.96 6.12
N ASN A 67 -2.14 11.85 5.90
CA ASN A 67 -1.17 11.50 6.94
C ASN A 67 -1.56 10.24 7.73
N TYR A 68 -2.14 9.27 7.03
CA TYR A 68 -2.58 8.01 7.60
C TYR A 68 -1.37 7.08 7.80
N PRO A 69 -1.20 6.47 8.99
CA PRO A 69 -0.08 5.58 9.25
C PRO A 69 -0.28 4.25 8.52
N LEU A 70 0.65 3.89 7.65
CA LEU A 70 0.68 2.61 6.95
C LEU A 70 1.67 1.63 7.59
N SER A 71 1.57 0.36 7.23
CA SER A 71 2.59 -0.64 7.53
C SER A 71 3.93 -0.28 6.86
N ASN A 72 5.03 -0.85 7.35
CA ASN A 72 6.33 -0.67 6.73
C ASN A 72 6.34 -1.18 5.29
N PHE A 73 5.73 -2.36 5.05
CA PHE A 73 5.54 -2.90 3.71
C PHE A 73 4.88 -1.90 2.75
N LEU A 74 3.70 -1.36 3.09
CA LEU A 74 2.98 -0.43 2.21
C LEU A 74 3.72 0.89 2.02
N TYR A 75 4.39 1.39 3.07
CA TYR A 75 5.20 2.59 2.98
C TYR A 75 6.39 2.41 2.03
N ASN A 76 7.12 1.29 2.17
CA ASN A 76 8.24 0.95 1.29
C ASN A 76 7.76 0.72 -0.15
N PHE A 77 6.62 0.08 -0.33
CA PHE A 77 5.99 -0.07 -1.64
C PHE A 77 5.69 1.28 -2.29
N ILE A 78 5.06 2.21 -1.57
CA ILE A 78 4.75 3.55 -2.10
C ILE A 78 6.02 4.27 -2.56
N TYR A 79 7.09 4.18 -1.77
CA TYR A 79 8.37 4.80 -2.08
C TYR A 79 9.04 4.19 -3.32
N GLU A 80 9.10 2.86 -3.40
CA GLU A 80 9.75 2.15 -4.50
C GLU A 80 9.03 2.32 -5.84
N PHE A 81 7.71 2.53 -5.83
CA PHE A 81 6.85 2.64 -7.02
C PHE A 81 6.42 4.09 -7.34
N ASP A 82 7.00 5.10 -6.69
CA ASP A 82 6.63 6.51 -6.89
C ASP A 82 7.07 7.06 -8.27
N ARG A 83 8.23 6.60 -8.76
CA ARG A 83 8.69 6.92 -10.12
C ARG A 83 8.03 5.98 -11.12
N GLN A 84 7.32 6.54 -12.09
CA GLN A 84 6.49 5.79 -13.05
C GLN A 84 6.81 6.18 -14.51
N ASP A 85 8.03 5.88 -14.95
CA ASP A 85 8.50 6.01 -16.33
C ASP A 85 9.05 4.68 -16.89
N ASP A 86 9.36 4.63 -18.18
CA ASP A 86 9.82 3.38 -18.84
C ASP A 86 11.12 2.80 -18.22
N GLU A 87 12.00 3.68 -17.71
CA GLU A 87 13.21 3.28 -17.00
C GLU A 87 12.85 2.59 -15.68
N SER A 88 11.90 3.15 -14.92
CA SER A 88 11.43 2.57 -13.66
C SER A 88 10.77 1.21 -13.86
N VAL A 89 10.03 0.99 -14.95
CA VAL A 89 9.44 -0.32 -15.27
C VAL A 89 10.54 -1.36 -15.42
N THR A 90 11.56 -1.04 -16.23
CA THR A 90 12.70 -1.93 -16.46
C THR A 90 13.45 -2.24 -15.17
N TYR A 91 13.69 -1.21 -14.36
CA TYR A 91 14.33 -1.33 -13.04
C TYR A 91 13.52 -2.20 -12.08
N LEU A 92 12.21 -2.00 -11.99
CA LEU A 92 11.34 -2.72 -11.06
C LEU A 92 11.25 -4.20 -11.43
N VAL A 93 11.14 -4.54 -12.72
CA VAL A 93 11.19 -5.94 -13.17
C VAL A 93 12.52 -6.58 -12.78
N ASP A 94 13.64 -5.92 -13.09
CA ASP A 94 14.98 -6.42 -12.73
C ASP A 94 15.12 -6.63 -11.21
N LYS A 95 14.68 -5.65 -10.41
CA LYS A 95 14.74 -5.70 -8.96
C LYS A 95 13.86 -6.80 -8.37
N ILE A 96 12.62 -6.97 -8.86
CA ILE A 96 11.71 -8.02 -8.40
C ILE A 96 12.25 -9.42 -8.70
N VAL A 97 12.84 -9.60 -9.88
CA VAL A 97 13.36 -10.89 -10.36
C VAL A 97 14.68 -11.24 -9.66
N ASN A 98 15.58 -10.28 -9.49
CA ASN A 98 16.94 -10.54 -9.00
C ASN A 98 17.13 -10.34 -7.49
N ASN A 99 16.16 -9.75 -6.79
CA ASN A 99 16.20 -9.61 -5.33
C ASN A 99 15.04 -10.38 -4.69
N GLU A 100 15.36 -11.56 -4.14
CA GLU A 100 14.38 -12.41 -3.45
C GLU A 100 13.70 -11.67 -2.29
N GLY A 101 14.41 -10.79 -1.58
CA GLY A 101 13.91 -9.99 -0.46
C GLY A 101 13.26 -8.66 -0.84
N PHE A 102 13.01 -8.40 -2.13
CA PHE A 102 12.33 -7.17 -2.54
C PHE A 102 10.91 -7.12 -1.96
N LEU A 103 10.65 -6.12 -1.11
CA LEU A 103 9.38 -5.92 -0.40
C LEU A 103 8.92 -7.14 0.40
N ILE A 104 9.86 -7.94 0.93
CA ILE A 104 9.54 -8.98 1.91
C ILE A 104 9.89 -8.43 3.30
N ASP A 105 8.89 -8.36 4.19
CA ASP A 105 9.09 -8.19 5.64
C ASP A 105 9.46 -9.53 6.30
#